data_AF-A0A532AQ39-F1
#
_entry.id   AF-A0A532AQ39-F1
#
_cell.length_a   1.000
_cell.length_b   1.000
_cell.length_c   1.000
_cell.angle_alpha   90.00
_cell.angle_beta   90.00
_cell.angle_gamma   90.00
#
_symmetry.space_group_name_H-M   'P 1'
#
loop_
_entity.id
_entity.type
_entity.pdbx_description
1 polymer ?
#
loop_
_entity_poly.entity_id
_entity_poly.type
_entity_poly.pdbx_seq_one_letter_code
_entity_poly.pdbx_strand_id
1 'polypeptide(L)' 'MQLKKLAFLLAVLAGLVTASVSAFAADPENTMIVTLKDGDVTIALRPDLAPKHVAQIKKLVRQGAYD' A
#
# COMPACT_ATOMS: atom_id res chain seq x y z
N MET A 1 -24.33 32.55 -22.75
CA MET A 1 -24.40 31.21 -22.08
C MET A 1 -23.13 30.36 -22.19
N GLN A 2 -22.11 30.73 -22.99
CA GLN A 2 -20.89 29.90 -23.16
C GLN A 2 -19.80 30.15 -22.11
N LEU A 3 -19.69 31.38 -21.57
CA LEU A 3 -18.65 31.73 -20.58
C LEU A 3 -18.86 31.05 -19.21
N LYS A 4 -20.13 30.86 -18.80
CA LYS A 4 -20.48 30.12 -17.57
C LYS A 4 -20.16 28.63 -17.68
N LYS A 5 -20.28 28.04 -18.88
CA LYS A 5 -19.90 26.64 -19.15
C LYS A 5 -18.37 26.45 -19.11
N LEU A 6 -17.61 27.43 -19.63
CA LEU A 6 -16.15 27.41 -19.60
C LEU A 6 -15.61 27.53 -18.17
N ALA A 7 -16.19 28.42 -17.36
CA ALA A 7 -15.84 28.54 -15.93
C ALA A 7 -16.20 27.28 -15.13
N PHE A 8 -17.33 26.63 -15.48
CA PHE A 8 -17.73 25.37 -14.85
C PHE A 8 -16.80 24.20 -15.23
N LEU A 9 -16.36 24.13 -16.48
CA LEU A 9 -15.36 23.15 -16.93
C LEU A 9 -13.99 23.36 -16.24
N LEU A 10 -13.58 24.61 -16.03
CA LEU A 10 -12.33 24.92 -15.35
C LEU A 10 -12.37 24.57 -13.85
N ALA A 11 -13.53 24.77 -13.21
CA ALA A 11 -13.75 24.37 -11.81
C ALA A 11 -13.76 22.84 -11.62
N VAL A 12 -14.33 22.09 -12.58
CA VAL A 12 -14.30 20.61 -12.57
C VAL A 12 -12.88 20.09 -12.81
N LEU A 13 -12.11 20.72 -13.70
CA LEU A 13 -10.71 20.35 -13.94
C LEU A 13 -9.83 20.62 -12.71
N ALA A 14 -10.06 21.72 -11.99
CA ALA A 14 -9.35 22.04 -10.75
C ALA A 14 -9.69 21.07 -9.61
N GLY A 15 -10.92 20.58 -9.54
CA GLY A 15 -11.34 19.57 -8.56
C GLY A 15 -10.73 18.18 -8.77
N LEU A 16 -10.32 17.84 -9.99
CA LEU A 16 -9.70 16.55 -10.29
C LEU A 16 -8.22 16.47 -9.85
N VAL A 17 -7.53 17.62 -9.74
CA VAL A 17 -6.10 17.67 -9.37
C VAL A 17 -5.87 17.45 -7.88
N THR A 18 -6.85 17.75 -7.02
CA THR A 18 -6.72 17.63 -5.56
C THR A 18 -7.07 16.23 -5.00
N ALA A 19 -7.52 15.31 -5.86
CA ALA A 19 -7.94 13.96 -5.44
C ALA A 19 -6.84 12.89 -5.51
N SER A 20 -5.58 13.26 -5.76
CA SER A 20 -4.44 12.34 -5.66
C SER A 20 -4.04 12.12 -4.20
N VAL A 21 -4.95 11.56 -3.41
CA VAL A 21 -4.60 10.96 -2.13
C VAL A 21 -3.70 9.77 -2.46
N SER A 22 -2.40 9.94 -2.22
CA SER A 22 -1.43 8.87 -2.33
C SER A 22 -1.86 7.77 -1.36
N ALA A 23 -2.39 6.67 -1.90
CA ALA A 23 -2.60 5.47 -1.13
C ALA A 23 -1.22 5.04 -0.60
N PHE A 24 -1.05 5.03 0.72
CA PHE A 24 0.12 4.42 1.36
C PHE A 24 0.04 2.91 1.10
N ALA A 25 0.51 2.49 -0.07
CA ALA A 25 0.70 1.08 -0.36
C ALA A 25 1.75 0.56 0.63
N ALA A 26 1.39 -0.46 1.40
CA ALA A 26 2.37 -1.20 2.18
C ALA A 26 3.44 -1.71 1.21
N ASP A 27 4.70 -1.46 1.54
CA ASP A 27 5.82 -1.91 0.73
C ASP A 27 5.72 -3.45 0.58
N PRO A 28 5.61 -3.98 -0.65
CA PRO A 28 5.45 -5.41 -0.86
C PRO A 28 6.63 -6.20 -0.30
N GLU A 29 7.83 -5.61 -0.21
CA GLU A 29 8.98 -6.27 0.41
C GLU A 29 8.86 -6.39 1.93
N ASN A 30 8.00 -5.60 2.55
CA ASN A 30 7.70 -5.63 3.97
C ASN A 30 6.30 -6.21 4.25
N THR A 31 5.72 -6.95 3.30
CA THR A 31 4.44 -7.62 3.48
C THR A 31 4.63 -9.12 3.37
N MET A 32 4.19 -9.85 4.38
CA MET A 32 4.23 -11.32 4.42
C MET A 32 2.80 -11.86 4.40
N ILE A 33 2.52 -12.80 3.51
CA ILE A 33 1.23 -13.50 3.47
C ILE A 33 1.44 -14.89 4.04
N VAL A 34 0.62 -15.27 5.01
CA VAL A 34 0.62 -16.60 5.62
C VAL A 34 -0.70 -17.27 5.27
N THR A 35 -0.64 -18.31 4.45
CA THR A 35 -1.82 -19.11 4.11
C THR A 35 -2.06 -20.16 5.19
N LEU A 36 -3.16 -19.99 5.92
CA LEU A 36 -3.65 -20.94 6.90
C LEU A 36 -4.80 -21.75 6.30
N LYS A 37 -5.20 -22.83 6.99
CA LYS A 37 -6.36 -23.65 6.57
C LYS A 37 -7.66 -22.84 6.50
N ASP A 38 -7.77 -21.83 7.35
CA ASP A 38 -8.97 -21.00 7.52
C ASP A 38 -8.90 -19.69 6.71
N GLY A 39 -7.79 -19.44 5.98
CA GLY A 39 -7.63 -18.27 5.11
C GLY A 39 -6.24 -17.64 5.15
N ASP A 40 -6.07 -16.57 4.37
CA ASP A 40 -4.81 -15.83 4.26
C ASP A 40 -4.70 -14.73 5.31
N VAL A 41 -3.56 -14.69 5.99
CA VAL A 41 -3.19 -13.64 6.95
C VAL A 41 -2.11 -12.76 6.35
N THR A 42 -2.45 -11.49 6.14
CA THR A 42 -1.52 -10.47 5.63
C THR A 42 -0.88 -9.73 6.79
N ILE A 43 0.45 -9.82 6.89
CA ILE A 43 1.26 -9.22 7.97
C ILE A 43 2.12 -8.11 7.38
N ALA A 44 1.90 -6.88 7.84
CA ALA A 44 2.75 -5.73 7.52
C ALA A 44 3.94 -5.65 8.50
N LEU A 45 5.15 -5.83 7.99
CA LEU A 45 6.40 -5.75 8.72
C LEU A 45 6.83 -4.28 8.87
N ARG A 46 7.29 -3.91 10.07
CA ARG A 46 7.70 -2.55 10.43
C ARG A 46 9.21 -2.49 10.68
N PRO A 47 10.05 -2.35 9.63
CA PRO A 47 11.50 -2.32 9.78
C PRO A 47 11.99 -1.08 10.54
N ASP A 48 11.17 -0.04 10.60
CA ASP A 48 11.38 1.18 11.36
C ASP A 48 11.39 0.93 12.88
N LEU A 49 10.60 -0.02 13.37
CA LEU A 49 10.54 -0.37 14.79
C LEU A 49 11.47 -1.52 15.16
N ALA A 50 11.61 -2.51 14.27
CA ALA A 50 12.33 -3.75 14.57
C ALA A 50 13.16 -4.26 13.38
N PRO A 51 14.22 -3.54 12.97
CA PRO A 51 14.97 -3.86 11.73
C PRO A 51 15.61 -5.24 11.76
N LYS A 52 16.13 -5.68 12.92
CA LYS A 52 16.76 -7.00 13.08
C LYS A 52 15.76 -8.14 12.94
N HIS A 53 14.57 -8.00 13.52
CA HIS A 53 13.52 -9.02 13.45
C HIS A 53 13.00 -9.17 12.03
N VAL A 54 12.75 -8.06 11.34
CA VAL A 54 12.30 -8.08 9.94
C VAL A 54 13.34 -8.76 9.04
N ALA A 55 14.63 -8.46 9.21
CA ALA A 55 15.69 -9.13 8.45
C ALA A 55 15.74 -10.64 8.68
N GLN A 56 15.58 -11.10 9.93
CA GLN A 56 15.56 -12.52 10.27
C GLN A 56 14.33 -13.24 9.70
N ILE A 57 13.13 -12.66 9.85
CA ILE A 57 11.90 -13.24 9.30
C ILE A 57 12.01 -13.37 7.78
N LYS A 58 12.48 -12.33 7.08
CA LYS A 58 12.72 -12.38 5.63
C LYS A 58 13.69 -13.50 5.24
N LYS A 59 14.72 -13.75 6.04
CA LYS A 59 15.67 -14.85 5.80
C LYS A 59 14.98 -16.21 5.97
N LEU A 60 14.24 -16.41 7.06
CA LEU A 60 13.57 -17.68 7.36
C LEU A 60 12.51 -18.03 6.31
N VAL A 61 11.73 -17.04 5.86
CA VAL A 61 10.74 -17.22 4.79
C VAL A 61 11.42 -17.66 3.49
N ARG A 62 12.52 -17.03 3.09
CA ARG A 62 13.29 -17.44 1.90
C ARG A 62 13.92 -18.83 2.01
N GLN A 63 14.10 -19.32 3.23
CA GLN A 63 14.61 -20.66 3.51
C GLN A 63 13.50 -21.72 3.58
N GLY A 64 12.23 -21.34 3.44
CA GLY A 64 11.09 -22.26 3.55
C GLY A 64 10.86 -22.77 4.97
N ALA A 65 11.28 -22.01 5.99
CA ALA A 65 11.16 -22.45 7.38
C ALA A 65 9.71 -22.54 7.90
N TYR A 66 8.74 -22.04 7.13
CA TYR A 66 7.31 -21.97 7.48
C TYR A 66 6.41 -22.67 6.45
N ASP A 67 6.99 -23.43 5.52
CA ASP A 67 6.27 -24.27 4.55
C ASP A 67 5.77 -25.59 5.19
#